data_AF-A0A3G2JLH8-F1
#
_entry.id   AF-A0A3G2JLH8-F1
#
_cell.length_a   1.000
_cell.length_b   1.000
_cell.length_c   1.000
_cell.angle_alpha   90.00
_cell.angle_beta   90.00
_cell.angle_gamma   90.00
#
_symmetry.space_group_name_H-M   'P 1'
#
loop_
_entity.id
_entity.type
_entity.pdbx_description
1 polymer ?
#
loop_
_entity_poly.entity_id
_entity_poly.type
_entity_poly.pdbx_seq_one_letter_code
_entity_poly.pdbx_strand_id
1 'polypeptide(L)'
;MPDVTAPDGELVAREAAGRLAFEQLQNRLQRRGARAARAADEWPAHFVAVDLLRLSGTDTISWPYRRRRAALESVFAARRLIAPWVLCPPAIDPDTVRETTEAIVGALRGSRPTVRGKEFRSGGVEEWRGGRGRRDVTGSRRRRPTRSTVCSSR
;
A
#
# COMPACT_ATOMS: atom_id res chain seq x y z
N MET A 1 -7.43 -6.66 -4.91
CA MET A 1 -7.43 -5.32 -4.27
C MET A 1 -8.86 -4.81 -4.23
N PRO A 2 -9.30 -4.04 -3.23
CA PRO A 2 -10.64 -3.44 -3.24
C PRO A 2 -10.69 -2.31 -4.28
N ASP A 3 -11.89 -2.04 -4.81
CA ASP A 3 -12.13 -1.27 -6.04
C ASP A 3 -11.70 0.22 -5.99
N VAL A 4 -11.30 0.71 -4.82
CA VAL A 4 -10.89 2.11 -4.58
C VAL A 4 -9.62 2.23 -3.74
N THR A 5 -8.81 1.17 -3.66
CA THR A 5 -7.47 1.21 -3.04
C THR A 5 -6.40 1.30 -4.11
N ALA A 6 -5.46 2.23 -3.92
CA ALA A 6 -4.33 2.44 -4.82
C ALA A 6 -3.03 2.17 -4.05
N PRO A 7 -2.50 0.94 -4.09
CA PRO A 7 -1.14 0.67 -3.65
C PRO A 7 -0.16 1.16 -4.73
N ASP A 8 0.98 1.67 -4.29
CA ASP A 8 2.10 2.04 -5.15
C ASP A 8 3.24 1.03 -4.99
N GLY A 9 3.98 0.78 -6.06
CA GLY A 9 4.98 -0.28 -6.09
C GLY A 9 5.47 -0.64 -7.48
N GLU A 10 6.21 -1.74 -7.55
CA GLU A 10 6.92 -2.16 -8.75
C GLU A 10 6.43 -3.52 -9.26
N LEU A 11 6.34 -3.68 -10.58
CA LEU A 11 6.08 -4.97 -11.22
C LEU A 11 7.40 -5.68 -11.53
N VAL A 12 7.52 -6.91 -11.07
CA VAL A 12 8.73 -7.71 -11.18
C VAL A 12 8.43 -9.07 -11.82
N ALA A 13 9.18 -9.44 -12.86
CA ALA A 13 9.22 -10.81 -13.39
C ALA A 13 10.59 -11.41 -13.11
N ARG A 14 10.64 -12.75 -13.05
CA ARG A 14 11.86 -13.48 -12.73
C ARG A 14 12.00 -14.77 -13.52
N GLU A 15 13.24 -15.16 -13.75
CA GLU A 15 13.60 -16.47 -14.30
C GLU A 15 13.51 -17.55 -13.22
N ALA A 16 13.44 -18.81 -13.66
CA ALA A 16 13.51 -19.97 -12.78
C ALA A 16 14.78 -19.95 -11.90
N ALA A 17 15.91 -19.50 -12.47
CA ALA A 17 17.19 -19.32 -11.78
C ALA A 17 17.18 -18.19 -10.72
N GLY A 18 16.12 -17.37 -10.65
CA GLY A 18 15.95 -16.35 -9.63
C GLY A 18 16.45 -14.95 -10.00
N ARG A 19 16.92 -14.75 -11.23
CA ARG A 19 17.27 -13.41 -11.76
C ARG A 19 16.01 -12.65 -12.17
N LEU A 20 16.07 -11.33 -12.09
CA LEU A 20 15.02 -10.46 -12.61
C LEU A 20 15.01 -10.48 -14.14
N ALA A 21 13.82 -10.54 -14.73
CA ALA A 21 13.58 -10.66 -16.16
C ALA A 21 12.78 -9.46 -16.67
N PHE A 22 13.37 -8.27 -16.55
CA PHE A 22 12.68 -6.99 -16.84
C PHE A 22 12.29 -6.85 -18.31
N GLU A 23 13.13 -7.34 -19.21
CA GLU A 23 12.88 -7.38 -20.65
C GLU A 23 11.61 -8.17 -21.02
N GLN A 24 11.26 -9.19 -20.23
CA GLN A 24 10.05 -9.99 -20.46
C GLN A 24 8.78 -9.22 -20.12
N LEU A 25 8.83 -8.37 -19.09
CA LEU A 25 7.73 -7.45 -18.78
C LEU A 25 7.50 -6.46 -19.91
N GLN A 26 8.58 -5.84 -20.42
CA GLN A 26 8.49 -4.92 -21.56
C GLN A 26 7.94 -5.63 -22.81
N ASN A 27 8.44 -6.84 -23.09
CA ASN A 27 7.98 -7.63 -24.21
C ASN A 27 6.48 -7.95 -24.12
N ARG A 28 5.97 -8.26 -22.92
CA ARG A 28 4.54 -8.45 -22.67
C ARG A 28 3.73 -7.17 -22.92
N LEU A 29 4.21 -6.01 -22.47
CA LEU A 29 3.52 -4.72 -22.63
C LEU A 29 3.34 -4.31 -24.10
N GLN A 30 4.23 -4.75 -24.98
CA GLN A 30 4.16 -4.51 -26.42
C GLN A 30 3.18 -5.45 -27.15
N ARG A 31 2.77 -6.56 -26.52
CA ARG A 31 1.85 -7.56 -27.10
C ARG A 31 0.39 -7.24 -26.76
N ARG A 32 -0.53 -7.90 -27.46
CA ARG A 32 -2.00 -7.78 -27.27
C ARG A 32 -2.67 -9.15 -27.30
N GLY A 33 -3.87 -9.23 -26.71
CA GLY A 33 -4.72 -10.43 -26.72
C GLY A 33 -3.98 -11.68 -26.26
N ALA A 34 -4.19 -12.79 -26.98
CA ALA A 34 -3.63 -14.09 -26.65
C ALA A 34 -2.09 -14.11 -26.54
N ARG A 35 -1.36 -13.27 -27.30
CA ARG A 35 0.10 -13.20 -27.21
C ARG A 35 0.59 -12.58 -25.89
N ALA A 36 -0.16 -11.60 -25.38
CA ALA A 36 0.14 -10.99 -24.08
C ALA A 36 -0.23 -11.94 -22.93
N ALA A 37 -1.33 -12.70 -23.07
CA ALA A 37 -1.70 -13.74 -22.12
C ALA A 37 -0.64 -14.84 -22.04
N ARG A 38 -0.21 -15.39 -23.18
CA ARG A 38 0.85 -16.40 -23.22
C ARG A 38 2.17 -15.92 -22.62
N ALA A 39 2.56 -14.68 -22.90
CA ALA A 39 3.75 -14.08 -22.28
C ALA A 39 3.60 -13.91 -20.75
N ALA A 40 2.38 -13.66 -20.26
CA ALA A 40 2.09 -13.58 -18.82
C ALA A 40 2.20 -14.94 -18.13
N ASP A 41 1.76 -16.01 -18.80
CA ASP A 41 1.83 -17.37 -18.28
C ASP A 41 3.27 -17.88 -18.25
N GLU A 42 4.05 -17.56 -19.29
CA GLU A 42 5.46 -17.92 -19.40
C GLU A 42 6.33 -17.12 -18.41
N TRP A 43 6.00 -15.84 -18.22
CA TRP A 43 6.73 -14.92 -17.34
C TRP A 43 5.78 -14.24 -16.34
N PRO A 44 5.40 -14.93 -15.26
CA PRO A 44 4.50 -14.38 -14.25
C PRO A 44 5.10 -13.15 -13.57
N ALA A 45 4.34 -12.05 -13.61
CA ALA A 45 4.68 -10.82 -12.92
C ALA A 45 4.15 -10.83 -11.49
N HIS A 46 4.92 -10.25 -10.58
CA HIS A 46 4.57 -10.02 -9.19
C HIS A 46 4.54 -8.52 -8.92
N PHE A 47 3.61 -8.07 -8.09
CA PHE A 47 3.52 -6.68 -7.68
C PHE A 47 4.11 -6.51 -6.29
N VAL A 48 5.23 -5.79 -6.20
CA VAL A 48 5.93 -5.47 -4.96
C VAL A 48 5.44 -4.12 -4.46
N ALA A 49 4.54 -4.13 -3.47
CA ALA A 49 3.92 -2.93 -2.92
C ALA A 49 4.83 -2.24 -1.89
N VAL A 50 5.02 -0.93 -2.04
CA VAL A 50 5.90 -0.10 -1.21
C VAL A 50 5.10 0.91 -0.40
N ASP A 51 4.13 1.59 -1.02
CA ASP A 51 3.32 2.64 -0.38
C ASP A 51 1.82 2.48 -0.69
N LEU A 52 0.99 3.29 -0.03
CA LEU A 52 -0.45 3.33 -0.18
C LEU A 52 -0.88 4.77 -0.43
N LEU A 53 -1.43 5.03 -1.63
CA LEU A 53 -1.86 6.37 -2.09
C LEU A 53 -3.36 6.60 -1.92
N ARG A 54 -4.14 5.52 -1.84
CA ARG A 54 -5.57 5.60 -1.53
C ARG A 54 -6.03 4.38 -0.75
N LEU A 55 -6.85 4.61 0.27
CA LEU A 55 -7.50 3.56 1.05
C LEU A 55 -9.01 3.79 1.07
N SER A 56 -9.78 2.84 0.54
CA SER A 56 -11.24 2.91 0.58
C SER A 56 -11.81 4.23 0.03
N GLY A 57 -11.17 4.80 -1.01
CA GLY A 57 -11.56 6.09 -1.60
C GLY A 57 -10.93 7.32 -0.94
N THR A 58 -10.26 7.19 0.21
CA THR A 58 -9.57 8.31 0.88
C THR A 58 -8.15 8.45 0.37
N ASP A 59 -7.79 9.64 -0.11
CA ASP A 59 -6.42 9.99 -0.47
C ASP A 59 -5.53 10.03 0.78
N THR A 60 -4.46 9.25 0.76
CA THR A 60 -3.52 9.08 1.87
C THR A 60 -2.22 9.83 1.65
N ILE A 61 -2.01 10.50 0.52
CA ILE A 61 -0.75 11.19 0.16
C ILE A 61 -0.37 12.25 1.20
N SER A 62 -1.37 12.92 1.78
CA SER A 62 -1.17 13.92 2.85
C SER A 62 -0.75 13.33 4.20
N TRP A 63 -0.83 12.01 4.39
CA TRP A 63 -0.46 11.37 5.64
C TRP A 63 1.06 11.22 5.75
N PRO A 64 1.62 11.25 6.97
CA PRO A 64 3.00 10.84 7.18
C PRO A 64 3.25 9.42 6.65
N TYR A 65 4.43 9.19 6.04
CA TYR A 65 4.79 7.90 5.44
C TYR A 65 4.57 6.71 6.39
N ARG A 66 4.98 6.83 7.66
CA ARG A 66 4.76 5.77 8.68
C ARG A 66 3.30 5.35 8.80
N ARG A 67 2.37 6.30 8.68
CA ARG A 67 0.93 6.03 8.74
C ARG A 67 0.45 5.31 7.47
N ARG A 68 0.91 5.73 6.29
CA ARG A 68 0.60 5.05 5.02
C ARG A 68 1.13 3.62 5.01
N ARG A 69 2.35 3.44 5.51
CA ARG A 69 3.01 2.14 5.63
C ARG A 69 2.26 1.16 6.54
N ALA A 70 1.86 1.60 7.74
CA ALA A 70 1.07 0.77 8.65
C ALA A 70 -0.31 0.40 8.04
N ALA A 71 -0.92 1.32 7.29
CA ALA A 71 -2.16 1.05 6.57
C ALA A 71 -1.97 0.02 5.44
N LEU A 72 -0.86 0.10 4.69
CA LEU A 72 -0.50 -0.88 3.67
C LEU A 72 -0.31 -2.29 4.26
N GLU A 73 0.44 -2.38 5.36
CA GLU A 73 0.64 -3.64 6.10
C GLU A 73 -0.68 -4.24 6.59
N SER A 74 -1.56 -3.41 7.14
CA SER A 74 -2.89 -3.82 7.57
C SER A 74 -3.73 -4.35 6.42
N VAL A 75 -3.65 -3.73 5.24
CA VAL A 75 -4.33 -4.21 4.02
C VAL A 75 -3.82 -5.59 3.59
N PHE A 76 -2.50 -5.80 3.63
CA PHE A 76 -1.88 -7.09 3.30
C PHE A 76 -2.30 -8.18 4.28
N ALA A 77 -2.26 -7.90 5.58
CA ALA A 77 -2.64 -8.84 6.64
C ALA A 77 -4.13 -9.18 6.60
N ALA A 78 -5.01 -8.16 6.57
CA ALA A 78 -6.46 -8.35 6.59
C ALA A 78 -6.97 -9.15 5.38
N ARG A 79 -6.32 -9.00 4.22
CA ARG A 79 -6.67 -9.72 2.98
C ARG A 79 -5.84 -10.96 2.73
N ARG A 80 -4.89 -11.27 3.61
CA ARG A 80 -3.94 -12.40 3.47
C ARG A 80 -3.29 -12.42 2.08
N LEU A 81 -2.85 -11.24 1.63
CA LEU A 81 -2.25 -11.11 0.30
C LEU A 81 -0.94 -11.87 0.25
N ILE A 82 -0.84 -12.75 -0.73
CA ILE A 82 0.33 -13.54 -1.08
C ILE A 82 0.50 -13.43 -2.61
N ALA A 83 1.46 -14.18 -3.17
CA ALA A 83 1.74 -14.19 -4.60
C ALA A 83 0.43 -14.14 -5.46
N PRO A 84 0.34 -13.23 -6.44
CA PRO A 84 1.43 -12.42 -7.01
C PRO A 84 1.74 -11.10 -6.25
N TRP A 85 1.14 -10.87 -5.09
CA TRP A 85 1.39 -9.67 -4.27
C TRP A 85 2.53 -9.91 -3.29
N VAL A 86 3.48 -8.98 -3.26
CA VAL A 86 4.60 -8.99 -2.33
C VAL A 86 4.60 -7.66 -1.59
N LEU A 87 4.72 -7.72 -0.27
CA LEU A 87 4.91 -6.53 0.53
C LEU A 87 6.40 -6.23 0.60
N CYS A 88 6.82 -5.04 0.17
CA CYS A 88 8.20 -4.60 0.33
C CYS A 88 8.54 -4.50 1.82
N PRO A 89 9.59 -5.18 2.31
CA PRO A 89 10.12 -4.96 3.66
C PRO A 89 10.52 -3.49 3.86
N PRO A 90 10.36 -2.93 5.06
CA PRO A 90 10.83 -1.58 5.34
C PRO A 90 12.37 -1.56 5.37
N ALA A 91 13.00 -0.87 4.42
CA ALA A 91 14.42 -0.54 4.48
C ALA A 91 14.60 0.86 5.11
N ILE A 92 15.39 0.96 6.18
CA ILE A 92 15.66 2.23 6.88
C ILE A 92 17.14 2.64 6.73
N ASP A 93 18.03 1.69 6.41
CA ASP A 93 19.46 1.91 6.18
C ASP A 93 20.01 1.01 5.04
N PRO A 94 21.25 1.25 4.55
CA PRO A 94 21.83 0.51 3.43
C PRO A 94 21.97 -1.00 3.66
N ASP A 95 22.24 -1.44 4.88
CA ASP A 95 22.34 -2.86 5.22
C ASP A 95 20.95 -3.53 5.11
N THR A 96 19.90 -2.78 5.51
CA THR A 96 18.51 -3.22 5.33
C THR A 96 18.13 -3.34 3.85
N VAL A 97 18.76 -2.59 2.93
CA VAL A 97 18.41 -2.65 1.48
C VAL A 97 18.77 -4.00 0.88
N ARG A 98 19.94 -4.56 1.22
CA ARG A 98 20.33 -5.90 0.74
C ARG A 98 19.40 -6.98 1.28
N GLU A 99 19.10 -6.94 2.57
CA GLU A 99 18.16 -7.87 3.21
C GLU A 99 16.74 -7.74 2.63
N THR A 100 16.33 -6.52 2.30
CA THR A 100 15.04 -6.24 1.64
C THR A 100 14.99 -6.89 0.26
N THR A 101 16.07 -6.80 -0.51
CA THR A 101 16.18 -7.41 -1.84
C THR A 101 16.10 -8.93 -1.75
N GLU A 102 16.85 -9.53 -0.84
CA GLU A 102 16.82 -10.98 -0.60
C GLU A 102 15.44 -11.46 -0.13
N ALA A 103 14.78 -10.70 0.75
CA ALA A 103 13.44 -11.01 1.23
C ALA A 103 12.38 -10.89 0.13
N ILE A 104 12.48 -9.90 -0.77
CA ILE A 104 11.62 -9.80 -1.95
C ILE A 104 11.86 -11.02 -2.86
N VAL A 105 13.12 -11.35 -3.17
CA VAL A 105 13.46 -12.53 -3.98
C VAL A 105 12.94 -13.83 -3.33
N GLY A 106 13.03 -13.95 -2.01
CA GLY A 106 12.47 -15.06 -1.25
C GLY A 106 10.94 -15.15 -1.35
N ALA A 107 10.23 -14.03 -1.18
CA ALA A 107 8.78 -13.96 -1.31
C ALA A 107 8.32 -14.32 -2.74
N LEU A 108 9.08 -13.92 -3.76
CA LEU A 108 8.84 -14.27 -5.17
C LEU A 108 9.10 -15.76 -5.48
N ARG A 109 9.79 -16.50 -4.60
CA ARG A 109 9.93 -17.97 -4.70
C ARG A 109 8.73 -18.72 -4.11
N GLY A 110 7.78 -18.03 -3.49
CA GLY A 110 6.67 -18.65 -2.74
C GLY A 110 7.03 -19.03 -1.30
N SER A 111 8.26 -18.73 -0.86
CA SER A 111 8.68 -18.88 0.53
C SER A 111 8.16 -17.70 1.34
N ARG A 112 7.47 -17.94 2.47
CA ARG A 112 7.10 -16.85 3.39
C ARG A 112 8.38 -16.10 3.79
N PRO A 113 8.44 -14.76 3.69
CA PRO A 113 9.55 -14.02 4.25
C PRO A 113 9.54 -14.17 5.77
N THR A 114 10.59 -14.76 6.33
CA THR A 114 10.81 -14.84 7.78
C THR A 114 11.35 -13.49 8.25
N VAL A 115 10.47 -12.50 8.42
CA VAL A 115 10.87 -11.25 9.09
C VAL A 115 11.08 -11.60 10.57
N ARG A 116 12.31 -11.50 11.07
CA ARG A 116 12.57 -11.47 12.53
C ARG A 116 11.87 -10.24 13.07
N GLY A 117 10.68 -10.45 13.65
CA GLY A 117 9.81 -9.39 14.11
C GLY A 117 10.47 -8.55 15.20
N LYS A 118 10.58 -7.24 14.97
CA LYS A 118 10.30 -6.29 16.05
C LYS A 118 8.80 -6.10 16.06
N GLU A 119 8.15 -6.42 17.18
CA GLU A 119 6.72 -6.19 17.38
C GLU A 119 6.39 -4.72 17.09
N PHE A 120 5.80 -4.48 15.92
CA PHE A 120 5.14 -3.21 15.67
C PHE A 120 3.76 -3.31 16.30
N ARG A 121 3.56 -2.59 17.42
CA ARG A 121 2.26 -2.47 18.06
C ARG A 121 1.29 -1.87 17.04
N SER A 122 0.36 -2.68 16.58
CA SER A 122 -0.78 -2.24 15.79
C SER A 122 -1.57 -1.23 16.62
N GLY A 123 -1.36 0.06 16.37
CA GLY A 123 -2.32 1.08 16.77
C GLY A 123 -3.63 0.72 16.10
N GLY A 124 -4.63 0.38 16.91
CA GLY A 124 -5.90 -0.18 16.47
C GLY A 124 -6.45 0.55 15.24
N VAL A 125 -6.73 -0.21 14.19
CA VAL A 125 -7.53 0.27 13.07
C VAL A 125 -8.96 0.28 13.58
N GLU A 126 -9.34 1.34 14.30
CA GLU A 126 -10.76 1.58 14.55
C GLU A 126 -11.46 1.67 13.20
N GLU A 127 -12.56 0.93 13.14
CA GLU A 127 -13.52 0.79 12.06
C GLU A 127 -13.63 2.06 11.20
N TRP A 128 -13.01 2.02 10.01
CA TRP A 128 -13.08 3.13 9.06
C TRP A 128 -14.50 3.25 8.49
N ARG A 129 -15.35 4.02 9.18
CA ARG A 129 -16.67 4.43 8.69
C ARG A 129 -16.47 5.65 7.78
N GLY A 130 -16.59 5.44 6.47
CA GLY A 130 -16.36 6.46 5.44
C GLY A 130 -17.20 7.72 5.65
N GLY A 131 -16.58 8.79 6.13
CA GLY A 131 -17.17 10.11 6.22
C GLY A 131 -17.12 10.82 4.87
N ARG A 132 -18.24 10.84 4.13
CA ARG A 132 -18.46 11.78 3.02
C ARG A 132 -18.61 13.18 3.60
N GLY A 133 -17.62 14.03 3.41
CA GLY A 133 -17.70 15.46 3.68
C GLY A 133 -17.34 16.28 2.44
N ARG A 134 -18.33 16.55 1.58
CA ARG A 134 -18.24 17.65 0.61
C ARG A 134 -18.24 18.96 1.42
N ARG A 135 -17.17 19.74 1.34
CA ARG A 135 -17.18 21.13 1.79
C ARG A 135 -17.43 22.00 0.56
N ASP A 136 -18.67 22.44 0.40
CA ASP A 136 -18.98 23.58 -0.46
C ASP A 136 -18.48 24.84 0.24
N VAL A 137 -17.51 25.50 -0.39
CA VAL A 137 -17.07 26.85 -0.03
C VAL A 137 -17.91 27.81 -0.86
N THR A 138 -18.95 28.37 -0.26
CA THR A 138 -19.48 29.68 -0.66
C THR A 138 -19.78 30.48 0.60
N GLY A 139 -19.14 31.63 0.71
CA GLY A 139 -19.27 32.52 1.85
C GLY A 139 -20.60 33.27 1.84
N SER A 140 -21.05 33.70 3.01
CA SER A 140 -21.01 35.12 3.39
C SER A 140 -21.80 35.40 4.67
N ARG A 141 -21.35 36.47 5.34
CA ARG A 141 -22.09 37.36 6.26
C ARG A 141 -22.35 36.91 7.72
N ARG A 142 -21.43 37.42 8.56
CA ARG A 142 -21.64 38.12 9.84
C ARG A 142 -23.06 38.09 10.44
N ARG A 143 -23.13 37.71 11.73
CA ARG A 143 -23.85 38.40 12.82
C ARG A 143 -23.34 37.92 14.19
N ARG A 144 -22.71 38.81 14.96
CA ARG A 144 -22.76 38.87 16.46
C ARG A 144 -23.96 39.78 16.83
N PRO A 145 -24.43 39.90 18.10
CA PRO A 145 -23.93 39.42 19.40
C PRO A 145 -25.03 38.68 20.24
N THR A 146 -24.78 38.10 21.42
CA THR A 146 -24.89 38.79 22.74
C THR A 146 -24.50 37.86 23.91
N ARG A 147 -24.25 38.51 25.05
CA ARG A 147 -23.60 38.11 26.31
C ARG A 147 -24.48 37.28 27.26
N SER A 148 -23.81 36.78 28.33
CA SER A 148 -24.30 36.39 29.67
C SER A 148 -24.83 34.94 29.78
N THR A 149 -24.55 34.11 30.80
CA THR A 149 -24.14 34.33 32.20
C THR A 149 -23.37 33.11 32.75
N VAL A 150 -22.57 33.40 33.77
CA VAL A 150 -21.87 32.55 34.75
C VAL A 150 -22.74 31.45 35.39
N CYS A 151 -22.18 30.26 35.65
CA CYS A 151 -22.34 29.59 36.94
C CYS A 151 -21.25 28.54 37.21
N SER A 152 -20.58 28.73 38.33
CA SER A 152 -19.59 27.88 38.98
C SER A 152 -20.23 26.87 39.95
N SER A 153 -19.42 25.88 40.33
CA SER A 153 -19.51 24.98 41.50
C SER A 153 -20.54 23.85 41.48
N ARG A 154 -20.04 22.61 41.56
CA ARG A 154 -19.82 21.89 42.82
C ARG A 154 -18.70 20.86 42.67
#